data_AF-K0SD46-F1
#
_entry.id   AF-K0SD46-F1
#
_cell.length_a   1.000
_cell.length_b   1.000
_cell.length_c   1.000
_cell.angle_alpha   90.00
_cell.angle_beta   90.00
_cell.angle_gamma   90.00
#
_symmetry.space_group_name_H-M   'P 1'
#
loop_
_entity.id
_entity.type
_entity.pdbx_description
1 polymer ?
#
loop_
_entity_poly.entity_id
_entity_poly.type
_entity_poly.pdbx_seq_one_letter_code
_entity_poly.pdbx_strand_id
1 'polypeptide(L)'
;MSTKRKATAPRQTGTARRKTTQARANSASVTNIAQRHPRAGRLPNRRTNVCSDHAKLADDSNILVEFSKLPRPIRQQVTKSFAHRRTLKVKRSTNLGRRPSTQDVEVYRYRGHSMTQLDFKRLESTQWLSDANINMFLQAYVTDKIDRAHCFSSHFFTQLFSSASADQSNDENYDQDHPDPSPIGVRAEPADIDGFNYHEVRNYSNQFGGFMSGDEYTLDNLLIPAHVDGNHWIVLRVNFADQLIEVYDSMGTVNPTYNRHLEALRRYLFHDLHKHLPEQSWPAYGAWSRHWRTRNASRLSPRQLNGYDCGVFTMVSSYLLARGVHLARDTYDQAYVDSINLRHNLALALLNINELPDPVS
;
A
#
# COMPACT_ATOMS: atom_id res chain seq x y z
N MET A 1 -83.34 -53.75 7.73
CA MET A 1 -83.96 -53.65 9.07
C MET A 1 -83.53 -54.84 9.91
N SER A 2 -83.15 -54.60 11.16
CA SER A 2 -83.06 -55.57 12.26
C SER A 2 -81.85 -56.52 12.36
N THR A 3 -81.03 -56.25 13.40
CA THR A 3 -80.35 -57.21 14.32
C THR A 3 -79.13 -57.99 13.75
N LYS A 4 -78.06 -58.37 14.47
CA LYS A 4 -77.77 -58.76 15.87
C LYS A 4 -76.25 -58.48 16.13
N ARG A 5 -75.85 -57.84 17.23
CA ARG A 5 -75.32 -58.41 18.51
C ARG A 5 -74.00 -59.21 18.44
N LYS A 6 -73.04 -58.75 19.28
CA LYS A 6 -72.12 -59.50 20.19
C LYS A 6 -71.05 -60.41 19.53
N ALA A 7 -69.85 -60.62 20.06
CA ALA A 7 -69.14 -60.21 21.28
C ALA A 7 -67.67 -60.67 21.19
N THR A 8 -66.86 -60.17 22.13
CA THR A 8 -65.69 -60.81 22.79
C THR A 8 -64.47 -61.21 21.96
N ALA A 9 -63.38 -60.48 22.22
CA ALA A 9 -62.00 -60.90 21.99
C ALA A 9 -61.46 -61.69 23.20
N PRO A 10 -60.55 -62.65 22.97
CA PRO A 10 -59.55 -63.02 23.96
C PRO A 10 -58.12 -62.68 23.49
N ARG A 11 -57.33 -62.43 24.53
CA ARG A 11 -55.89 -62.19 24.62
C ARG A 11 -55.09 -63.46 24.21
N GLN A 12 -53.99 -63.27 23.50
CA GLN A 12 -52.59 -63.54 23.91
C GLN A 12 -51.67 -64.17 22.84
N THR A 13 -50.47 -63.57 22.80
CA THR A 13 -49.14 -64.13 22.54
C THR A 13 -48.78 -64.72 21.17
N GLY A 14 -47.65 -64.24 20.65
CA GLY A 14 -46.62 -65.15 20.12
C GLY A 14 -46.24 -64.98 18.66
N THR A 15 -45.27 -64.09 18.40
CA THR A 15 -44.08 -64.30 17.56
C THR A 15 -44.12 -65.32 16.40
N ALA A 16 -43.87 -64.86 15.16
CA ALA A 16 -42.65 -65.19 14.38
C ALA A 16 -42.77 -64.87 12.87
N ARG A 17 -42.06 -63.79 12.47
CA ARG A 17 -41.16 -63.60 11.31
C ARG A 17 -41.15 -64.60 10.13
N ARG A 18 -41.47 -64.12 8.91
CA ARG A 18 -40.71 -64.25 7.62
C ARG A 18 -41.48 -63.53 6.49
N LYS A 19 -41.01 -62.38 5.99
CA LYS A 19 -40.18 -62.13 4.77
C LYS A 19 -40.79 -62.55 3.42
N THR A 20 -41.16 -61.54 2.61
CA THR A 20 -41.05 -61.45 1.13
C THR A 20 -41.38 -59.98 0.75
N THR A 21 -40.40 -59.15 0.37
CA THR A 21 -39.90 -58.80 -0.99
C THR A 21 -40.79 -57.89 -1.85
N GLN A 22 -40.13 -56.82 -2.31
CA GLN A 22 -40.33 -56.00 -3.52
C GLN A 22 -41.40 -54.89 -3.55
N ALA A 23 -40.91 -53.64 -3.61
CA ALA A 23 -41.34 -52.64 -4.58
C ALA A 23 -40.28 -51.51 -4.72
N ARG A 24 -39.83 -51.28 -5.96
CA ARG A 24 -39.10 -50.09 -6.44
C ARG A 24 -40.10 -48.92 -6.59
N ALA A 25 -39.89 -47.80 -5.92
CA ALA A 25 -39.26 -46.56 -6.41
C ALA A 25 -40.14 -45.70 -7.34
N ASN A 26 -40.53 -44.49 -6.89
CA ASN A 26 -40.33 -43.23 -7.62
C ASN A 26 -40.65 -41.97 -6.79
N SER A 27 -39.73 -41.00 -6.94
CA SER A 27 -39.82 -39.53 -6.81
C SER A 27 -40.36 -38.86 -5.53
N ALA A 28 -39.47 -38.13 -4.81
CA ALA A 28 -39.73 -36.76 -4.32
C ALA A 28 -38.43 -36.10 -3.79
N SER A 29 -38.41 -34.77 -3.88
CA SER A 29 -37.34 -33.79 -3.64
C SER A 29 -36.44 -33.97 -2.41
N VAL A 30 -35.14 -33.77 -2.60
CA VAL A 30 -34.16 -33.60 -1.50
C VAL A 30 -34.15 -32.13 -1.06
N THR A 31 -34.72 -31.89 0.11
CA THR A 31 -34.54 -30.67 0.89
C THR A 31 -33.21 -30.70 1.66
N ASN A 32 -32.56 -29.54 1.71
CA ASN A 32 -31.31 -29.25 2.40
C ASN A 32 -31.28 -29.71 3.86
N ILE A 33 -30.28 -30.51 4.24
CA ILE A 33 -29.87 -30.69 5.64
C ILE A 33 -28.45 -30.12 5.78
N ALA A 34 -28.39 -28.85 6.20
CA ALA A 34 -27.16 -28.22 6.65
C ALA A 34 -26.74 -28.84 8.00
N GLN A 35 -25.56 -29.45 8.03
CA GLN A 35 -24.91 -29.92 9.25
C GLN A 35 -24.66 -28.72 10.19
N ARG A 36 -25.22 -28.80 11.40
CA ARG A 36 -25.00 -27.82 12.46
C ARG A 36 -23.61 -28.00 13.05
N HIS A 37 -22.69 -27.10 12.72
CA HIS A 37 -21.46 -26.91 13.50
C HIS A 37 -21.77 -26.16 14.81
N PRO A 38 -21.06 -26.46 15.92
CA PRO A 38 -21.27 -25.78 17.19
C PRO A 38 -20.94 -24.29 17.03
N ARG A 39 -21.79 -23.42 17.61
CA ARG A 39 -21.56 -21.97 17.67
C ARG A 39 -20.23 -21.71 18.37
N ALA A 40 -19.22 -21.31 17.60
CA ALA A 40 -18.07 -20.61 18.14
C ALA A 40 -18.62 -19.41 18.94
N GLY A 41 -18.29 -19.34 20.23
CA GLY A 41 -18.60 -18.18 21.04
C GLY A 41 -18.09 -16.94 20.30
N ARG A 42 -18.97 -15.96 20.08
CA ARG A 42 -18.54 -14.62 19.65
C ARG A 42 -17.58 -14.13 20.72
N LEU A 43 -16.28 -14.11 20.40
CA LEU A 43 -15.35 -13.25 21.10
C LEU A 43 -15.98 -11.85 21.09
N PRO A 44 -16.07 -11.15 22.24
CA PRO A 44 -16.62 -9.82 22.27
C PRO A 44 -15.84 -8.98 21.26
N ASN A 45 -16.57 -8.35 20.32
CA ASN A 45 -16.00 -7.45 19.34
C ASN A 45 -15.54 -6.21 20.11
N ARG A 46 -14.36 -6.31 20.74
CA ARG A 46 -13.73 -5.19 21.45
C ARG A 46 -13.44 -4.20 20.34
N ARG A 47 -14.28 -3.16 20.21
CA ARG A 47 -13.92 -1.97 19.44
C ARG A 47 -12.67 -1.43 20.12
N THR A 48 -11.51 -1.86 19.66
CA THR A 48 -10.25 -1.23 20.00
C THR A 48 -10.31 0.12 19.30
N ASN A 49 -10.15 1.19 20.07
CA ASN A 49 -9.90 2.53 19.56
C ASN A 49 -8.48 2.84 20.01
N VAL A 50 -7.52 2.26 19.31
CA VAL A 50 -6.15 2.20 19.77
C VAL A 50 -5.31 3.20 18.99
N CYS A 51 -4.55 3.98 19.75
CA CYS A 51 -3.36 4.68 19.30
C CYS A 51 -2.39 4.64 20.47
N SER A 52 -1.24 4.03 20.26
CA SER A 52 -0.25 3.80 21.31
C SER A 52 0.36 5.11 21.81
N ASP A 53 0.85 5.12 23.04
CA ASP A 53 1.48 6.31 23.61
C ASP A 53 2.75 6.69 22.84
N HIS A 54 3.51 5.71 22.36
CA HIS A 54 4.69 5.98 21.52
C HIS A 54 4.32 6.63 20.17
N ALA A 55 3.19 6.25 19.55
CA ALA A 55 2.73 6.90 18.33
C ALA A 55 2.28 8.35 18.59
N LYS A 56 1.57 8.60 19.70
CA LYS A 56 1.17 9.95 20.12
C LYS A 56 2.36 10.83 20.49
N LEU A 57 3.35 10.27 21.20
CA LEU A 57 4.57 10.99 21.58
C LEU A 57 5.42 11.35 20.36
N ALA A 58 5.42 10.51 19.32
CA ALA A 58 6.08 10.81 18.06
C ALA A 58 5.34 11.87 17.23
N ASP A 59 4.05 12.12 17.46
CA ASP A 59 3.27 13.10 16.69
C ASP A 59 3.64 14.56 17.06
N ASP A 60 4.68 15.06 16.41
CA ASP A 60 5.16 16.44 16.50
C ASP A 60 4.35 17.44 15.65
N SER A 61 3.42 16.94 14.83
CA SER A 61 2.73 17.74 13.80
C SER A 61 1.22 17.80 14.01
N ASN A 62 0.73 17.30 15.16
CA ASN A 62 -0.68 17.22 15.52
C ASN A 62 -1.53 16.49 14.46
N ILE A 63 -0.99 15.45 13.84
CA ILE A 63 -1.68 14.62 12.86
C ILE A 63 -2.67 13.66 13.55
N LEU A 64 -2.32 13.17 14.73
CA LEU A 64 -3.04 12.13 15.47
C LEU A 64 -3.97 12.67 16.56
N VAL A 65 -4.26 13.97 16.57
CA VAL A 65 -5.17 14.60 17.55
C VAL A 65 -6.64 14.48 17.14
N GLU A 66 -7.58 14.54 18.08
CA GLU A 66 -9.01 14.54 17.74
C GLU A 66 -9.41 15.85 17.04
N PHE A 67 -9.72 15.77 15.73
CA PHE A 67 -10.04 16.96 14.93
C PHE A 67 -11.18 17.79 15.53
N SER A 68 -12.15 17.14 16.18
CA SER A 68 -13.30 17.80 16.82
C SER A 68 -12.89 18.79 17.93
N LYS A 69 -11.72 18.58 18.53
CA LYS A 69 -11.17 19.37 19.64
C LYS A 69 -10.34 20.56 19.17
N LEU A 70 -10.00 20.64 17.88
CA LEU A 70 -9.27 21.76 17.33
C LEU A 70 -10.10 23.06 17.39
N PRO A 71 -9.44 24.23 17.53
CA PRO A 71 -10.10 25.53 17.51
C PRO A 71 -11.10 25.68 16.35
N ARG A 72 -12.27 26.26 16.64
CA ARG A 72 -13.35 26.44 15.65
C ARG A 72 -12.87 27.12 14.36
N PRO A 73 -12.03 28.17 14.35
CA PRO A 73 -11.54 28.78 13.12
C PRO A 73 -10.78 27.80 12.22
N ILE A 74 -9.92 26.96 12.82
CA ILE A 74 -9.14 25.94 12.09
C ILE A 74 -10.07 24.91 11.45
N ARG A 75 -11.05 24.40 12.22
CA ARG A 75 -12.03 23.44 11.70
C ARG A 75 -12.85 24.04 10.55
N GLN A 76 -13.23 25.31 10.66
CA GLN A 76 -13.97 26.03 9.62
C GLN A 76 -13.12 26.25 8.36
N GLN A 77 -11.81 26.50 8.50
CA GLN A 77 -10.91 26.62 7.35
C GLN A 77 -10.95 25.34 6.52
N VAL A 78 -10.72 24.17 7.15
CA VAL A 78 -10.74 22.87 6.47
C VAL A 78 -12.08 22.64 5.76
N THR A 79 -13.21 22.87 6.44
CA THR A 79 -14.54 22.71 5.83
C THR A 79 -14.75 23.65 4.64
N LYS A 80 -14.29 24.91 4.73
CA LYS A 80 -14.38 25.85 3.61
C LYS A 80 -13.47 25.46 2.44
N SER A 81 -12.26 25.00 2.72
CA SER A 81 -11.32 24.52 1.69
C SER A 81 -11.87 23.31 0.96
N PHE A 82 -12.60 22.40 1.64
CA PHE A 82 -13.35 21.36 0.96
C PHE A 82 -14.50 21.91 0.12
N ALA A 83 -15.26 22.91 0.61
CA ALA A 83 -16.34 23.51 -0.16
C ALA A 83 -15.87 24.29 -1.41
N HIS A 84 -14.57 24.63 -1.52
CA HIS A 84 -14.03 25.39 -2.64
C HIS A 84 -14.34 24.72 -3.99
N ARG A 85 -14.73 25.53 -4.98
CA ARG A 85 -15.12 25.07 -6.32
C ARG A 85 -13.86 24.78 -7.13
N ARG A 86 -13.92 23.72 -7.95
CA ARG A 86 -12.84 23.48 -8.91
C ARG A 86 -12.79 24.63 -9.93
N THR A 87 -11.58 25.00 -10.31
CA THR A 87 -11.33 26.00 -11.35
C THR A 87 -10.79 25.29 -12.58
N LEU A 88 -11.37 25.58 -13.74
CA LEU A 88 -10.95 25.01 -15.02
C LEU A 88 -10.22 26.07 -15.85
N LYS A 89 -9.10 25.69 -16.46
CA LYS A 89 -8.40 26.52 -17.44
C LYS A 89 -8.59 25.94 -18.84
N VAL A 90 -8.95 26.80 -19.79
CA VAL A 90 -9.06 26.44 -21.20
C VAL A 90 -7.67 26.46 -21.82
N LYS A 91 -7.23 25.33 -22.37
CA LYS A 91 -6.00 25.21 -23.15
C LYS A 91 -6.36 25.27 -24.63
N ARG A 92 -6.01 26.38 -25.28
CA ARG A 92 -6.16 26.54 -26.74
C ARG A 92 -5.12 25.66 -27.45
N SER A 93 -5.58 24.87 -28.41
CA SER A 93 -4.69 24.08 -29.27
C SER A 93 -3.99 25.02 -30.26
N THR A 94 -2.67 24.87 -30.42
CA THR A 94 -1.89 25.55 -31.45
C THR A 94 -2.07 24.93 -32.83
N ASN A 95 -2.60 23.70 -32.92
CA ASN A 95 -2.86 23.02 -34.17
C ASN A 95 -4.26 23.39 -34.70
N LEU A 96 -4.32 23.89 -35.94
CA LEU A 96 -5.57 24.21 -36.63
C LEU A 96 -6.50 22.98 -36.66
N GLY A 97 -7.76 23.17 -36.24
CA GLY A 97 -8.81 22.15 -36.29
C GLY A 97 -9.04 21.34 -35.01
N ARG A 98 -8.19 21.44 -33.98
CA ARG A 98 -8.40 20.73 -32.70
C ARG A 98 -9.22 21.58 -31.71
N ARG A 99 -10.26 20.99 -31.12
CA ARG A 99 -11.09 21.66 -30.11
C ARG A 99 -10.26 22.04 -28.86
N PRO A 100 -10.56 23.17 -28.21
CA PRO A 100 -9.95 23.51 -26.92
C PRO A 100 -10.18 22.40 -25.89
N SER A 101 -9.18 22.12 -25.07
CA SER A 101 -9.31 21.21 -23.93
C SER A 101 -9.42 22.01 -22.63
N THR A 102 -10.05 21.43 -21.61
CA THR A 102 -10.12 22.00 -20.26
C THR A 102 -9.30 21.14 -19.31
N GLN A 103 -8.55 21.79 -18.42
CA GLN A 103 -7.78 21.12 -17.38
C GLN A 103 -8.08 21.77 -16.03
N ASP A 104 -8.17 20.97 -14.97
CA ASP A 104 -8.29 21.48 -13.61
C ASP A 104 -7.03 22.26 -13.23
N VAL A 105 -7.22 23.37 -12.55
CA VAL A 105 -6.14 24.23 -12.07
C VAL A 105 -5.56 23.65 -10.77
N GLU A 106 -4.23 23.61 -10.70
CA GLU A 106 -3.49 23.35 -9.47
C GLU A 106 -3.69 24.52 -8.51
N VAL A 107 -4.21 24.23 -7.32
CA VAL A 107 -4.54 25.25 -6.30
C VAL A 107 -3.80 25.02 -4.99
N TYR A 108 -3.11 23.88 -4.84
CA TYR A 108 -2.16 23.65 -3.77
C TYR A 108 -0.78 23.29 -4.34
N ARG A 109 0.28 23.79 -3.72
CA ARG A 109 1.66 23.48 -4.10
C ARG A 109 2.59 23.47 -2.89
N TYR A 110 3.54 22.56 -2.90
CA TYR A 110 4.66 22.53 -1.96
C TYR A 110 5.85 21.82 -2.60
N ARG A 111 7.03 22.45 -2.60
CA ARG A 111 8.29 21.82 -3.06
C ARG A 111 8.19 21.09 -4.42
N GLY A 112 7.53 21.71 -5.39
CA GLY A 112 7.35 21.16 -6.74
C GLY A 112 6.24 20.09 -6.87
N HIS A 113 5.65 19.63 -5.77
CA HIS A 113 4.41 18.84 -5.80
C HIS A 113 3.21 19.78 -5.86
N SER A 114 2.25 19.44 -6.72
CA SER A 114 1.03 20.21 -6.91
C SER A 114 -0.21 19.33 -6.79
N MET A 115 -1.33 19.96 -6.47
CA MET A 115 -2.59 19.27 -6.27
C MET A 115 -3.76 20.14 -6.74
N THR A 116 -4.71 19.53 -7.44
CA THR A 116 -5.95 20.20 -7.85
C THR A 116 -6.95 20.25 -6.70
N GLN A 117 -8.02 21.03 -6.84
CA GLN A 117 -9.12 21.02 -5.87
C GLN A 117 -9.80 19.64 -5.79
N LEU A 118 -9.82 18.86 -6.88
CA LEU A 118 -10.40 17.52 -6.89
C LEU A 118 -9.57 16.53 -6.08
N ASP A 119 -8.24 16.62 -6.17
CA ASP A 119 -7.34 15.80 -5.38
C ASP A 119 -7.45 16.13 -3.88
N PHE A 120 -7.52 17.41 -3.52
CA PHE A 120 -7.70 17.82 -2.11
C PHE A 120 -9.02 17.31 -1.53
N LYS A 121 -10.11 17.38 -2.30
CA LYS A 121 -11.45 16.88 -1.91
C LYS A 121 -11.49 15.38 -1.61
N ARG A 122 -10.52 14.58 -2.08
CA ARG A 122 -10.46 13.15 -1.74
C ARG A 122 -10.33 12.91 -0.23
N LEU A 123 -9.78 13.87 0.51
CA LEU A 123 -9.66 13.83 1.96
C LEU A 123 -10.98 14.15 2.70
N GLU A 124 -11.98 14.72 2.03
CA GLU A 124 -13.29 14.99 2.65
C GLU A 124 -14.12 13.71 2.83
N SER A 125 -13.92 12.74 1.95
CA SER A 125 -14.82 11.60 1.76
C SER A 125 -14.10 10.26 1.83
N THR A 126 -14.82 9.18 1.52
CA THR A 126 -14.32 7.80 1.45
C THR A 126 -13.66 7.48 0.10
N GLN A 127 -13.00 8.45 -0.52
CA GLN A 127 -12.30 8.29 -1.80
C GLN A 127 -10.86 7.83 -1.61
N TRP A 128 -10.33 7.15 -2.63
CA TRP A 128 -8.91 6.81 -2.71
C TRP A 128 -8.08 8.07 -2.94
N LEU A 129 -7.04 8.24 -2.11
CA LEU A 129 -6.09 9.34 -2.26
C LEU A 129 -5.27 9.16 -3.54
N SER A 130 -4.94 10.28 -4.20
CA SER A 130 -4.06 10.28 -5.37
C SER A 130 -2.59 10.37 -4.96
N ASP A 131 -1.71 10.11 -5.93
CA ASP A 131 -0.27 10.39 -5.84
C ASP A 131 0.01 11.81 -5.34
N ALA A 132 -0.78 12.81 -5.74
CA ALA A 132 -0.62 14.19 -5.30
C ALA A 132 -0.80 14.35 -3.78
N ASN A 133 -1.82 13.70 -3.18
CA ASN A 133 -2.04 13.73 -1.74
C ASN A 133 -0.86 13.10 -0.98
N ILE A 134 -0.45 11.90 -1.42
CA ILE A 134 0.58 11.09 -0.75
C ILE A 134 1.95 11.77 -0.86
N ASN A 135 2.37 12.12 -2.08
CA ASN A 135 3.71 12.65 -2.35
C ASN A 135 3.90 14.02 -1.69
N MET A 136 2.92 14.93 -1.81
CA MET A 136 3.01 16.26 -1.21
C MET A 136 3.11 16.20 0.32
N PHE A 137 2.33 15.34 0.96
CA PHE A 137 2.39 15.17 2.42
C PHE A 137 3.71 14.55 2.87
N LEU A 138 4.16 13.48 2.22
CA LEU A 138 5.40 12.80 2.62
C LEU A 138 6.64 13.64 2.33
N GLN A 139 6.64 14.44 1.26
CA GLN A 139 7.68 15.46 1.07
C GLN A 139 7.75 16.40 2.28
N ALA A 140 6.61 16.94 2.72
CA ALA A 140 6.61 17.93 3.79
C ALA A 140 6.84 17.37 5.19
N TYR A 141 6.28 16.20 5.51
CA TYR A 141 6.24 15.68 6.88
C TYR A 141 7.20 14.52 7.14
N VAL A 142 7.86 14.01 6.10
CA VAL A 142 8.99 13.08 6.19
C VAL A 142 10.25 13.75 5.68
N THR A 143 10.38 13.99 4.37
CA THR A 143 11.62 14.48 3.76
C THR A 143 12.10 15.82 4.33
N ASP A 144 11.22 16.83 4.40
CA ASP A 144 11.62 18.19 4.81
C ASP A 144 11.67 18.37 6.34
N LYS A 145 11.04 17.47 7.11
CA LYS A 145 10.87 17.63 8.57
C LYS A 145 11.72 16.69 9.41
N ILE A 146 12.12 15.53 8.89
CA ILE A 146 12.85 14.53 9.65
C ILE A 146 14.28 14.46 9.11
N ASP A 147 15.24 14.75 9.99
CA ASP A 147 16.64 14.65 9.66
C ASP A 147 17.00 13.21 9.25
N ARG A 148 17.89 13.09 8.26
CA ARG A 148 18.35 11.80 7.71
C ARG A 148 17.20 10.86 7.29
N ALA A 149 16.04 11.40 6.92
CA ALA A 149 14.96 10.65 6.30
C ALA A 149 14.57 11.25 4.96
N HIS A 150 14.36 10.39 3.97
CA HIS A 150 13.88 10.82 2.65
C HIS A 150 12.68 9.98 2.22
N CYS A 151 11.73 10.61 1.54
CA CYS A 151 10.65 9.92 0.85
C CYS A 151 10.78 10.14 -0.65
N PHE A 152 10.94 9.06 -1.41
CA PHE A 152 10.76 9.15 -2.87
C PHE A 152 9.29 9.39 -3.21
N SER A 153 9.05 9.97 -4.39
CA SER A 153 7.69 10.02 -4.93
C SER A 153 7.22 8.62 -5.33
N SER A 154 5.91 8.42 -5.38
CA SER A 154 5.30 7.17 -5.88
C SER A 154 5.73 6.80 -7.30
N HIS A 155 6.17 7.79 -8.09
CA HIS A 155 6.67 7.56 -9.44
C HIS A 155 7.96 6.73 -9.48
N PHE A 156 8.79 6.80 -8.44
CA PHE A 156 9.97 5.94 -8.31
C PHE A 156 9.60 4.47 -8.45
N PHE A 157 8.55 4.05 -7.72
CA PHE A 157 8.13 2.66 -7.73
C PHE A 157 7.61 2.23 -9.12
N THR A 158 6.86 3.10 -9.80
CA THR A 158 6.40 2.84 -11.17
C THR A 158 7.57 2.72 -12.15
N GLN A 159 8.57 3.60 -12.04
CA GLN A 159 9.76 3.58 -12.90
C GLN A 159 10.69 2.40 -12.60
N LEU A 160 10.78 1.96 -11.35
CA LEU A 160 11.54 0.79 -10.95
C LEU A 160 11.04 -0.50 -11.65
N PHE A 161 9.76 -0.52 -12.04
CA PHE A 161 9.11 -1.64 -12.72
C PHE A 161 8.71 -1.34 -14.17
N SER A 162 9.19 -0.24 -14.77
CA SER A 162 8.86 0.07 -16.15
C SER A 162 9.66 -0.85 -17.08
N SER A 163 8.98 -1.50 -18.02
CA SER A 163 9.65 -2.19 -19.12
C SER A 163 10.54 -1.15 -19.83
N ALA A 164 11.84 -1.42 -19.93
CA ALA A 164 12.71 -0.66 -20.82
C ALA A 164 12.05 -0.71 -22.19
N SER A 165 11.59 0.43 -22.69
CA SER A 165 11.13 0.55 -24.07
C SER A 165 12.28 0.04 -24.93
N ALA A 166 12.03 -1.05 -25.66
CA ALA A 166 12.98 -1.68 -26.55
C ALA A 166 13.70 -0.59 -27.35
N ASP A 167 14.99 -0.42 -27.08
CA ASP A 167 15.86 0.35 -27.93
C ASP A 167 16.00 -0.48 -29.21
N GLN A 168 15.19 -0.16 -30.21
CA GLN A 168 15.43 -0.58 -31.59
C GLN A 168 16.61 0.26 -32.11
N SER A 169 17.81 0.03 -31.56
CA SER A 169 19.02 0.29 -32.31
C SER A 169 19.19 -0.89 -33.26
N ASN A 170 18.83 -0.66 -34.53
CA ASN A 170 19.29 -1.48 -35.64
C ASN A 170 20.83 -1.55 -35.61
N ASP A 171 21.38 -2.61 -35.05
CA ASP A 171 22.73 -3.08 -35.39
C ASP A 171 22.59 -4.39 -36.15
N GLU A 172 22.24 -4.27 -37.43
CA GLU A 172 22.55 -5.29 -38.42
C GLU A 172 24.07 -5.26 -38.69
N ASN A 173 24.83 -5.99 -37.87
CA ASN A 173 26.07 -6.64 -38.31
C ASN A 173 26.61 -7.52 -37.18
N TYR A 174 26.20 -8.79 -37.19
CA TYR A 174 27.00 -9.84 -36.55
C TYR A 174 27.54 -10.72 -37.66
N ASP A 175 28.79 -10.44 -38.02
CA ASP A 175 29.58 -11.28 -38.92
C ASP A 175 29.74 -12.66 -38.26
N GLN A 176 29.32 -13.69 -38.98
CA GLN A 176 29.45 -15.08 -38.56
C GLN A 176 30.91 -15.48 -38.79
N ASP A 177 31.74 -15.50 -37.75
CA ASP A 177 32.77 -16.54 -37.64
C ASP A 177 33.39 -16.69 -36.24
N HIS A 178 33.40 -17.95 -35.81
CA HIS A 178 34.18 -18.59 -34.73
C HIS A 178 33.65 -18.67 -33.28
N PRO A 179 33.57 -19.90 -32.71
CA PRO A 179 33.28 -20.14 -31.30
C PRO A 179 34.59 -20.23 -30.49
N ASP A 180 34.73 -19.41 -29.45
CA ASP A 180 35.70 -19.65 -28.38
C ASP A 180 34.93 -20.10 -27.11
N PRO A 181 35.18 -21.31 -26.56
CA PRO A 181 34.52 -21.75 -25.35
C PRO A 181 35.03 -20.94 -24.16
N SER A 182 34.22 -20.00 -23.68
CA SER A 182 34.49 -19.27 -22.44
C SER A 182 34.69 -20.24 -21.25
N PRO A 183 35.53 -19.90 -20.26
CA PRO A 183 35.93 -20.82 -19.21
C PRO A 183 34.77 -21.22 -18.30
N ILE A 184 34.67 -22.51 -18.03
CA ILE A 184 33.77 -23.14 -17.06
C ILE A 184 34.03 -22.53 -15.67
N GLY A 185 33.13 -21.68 -15.17
CA GLY A 185 33.24 -21.20 -13.78
C GLY A 185 32.38 -20.00 -13.37
N VAL A 186 31.81 -19.20 -14.28
CA VAL A 186 30.94 -18.09 -13.89
C VAL A 186 29.51 -18.61 -13.70
N ARG A 187 29.14 -18.90 -12.47
CA ARG A 187 27.77 -19.21 -12.08
C ARG A 187 26.92 -17.97 -12.40
N ALA A 188 26.06 -18.07 -13.42
CA ALA A 188 25.10 -17.03 -13.78
C ALA A 188 24.34 -16.55 -12.54
N GLU A 189 24.33 -15.24 -12.31
CA GLU A 189 23.54 -14.58 -11.26
C GLU A 189 22.06 -14.96 -11.44
N PRO A 190 21.30 -15.19 -10.34
CA PRO A 190 19.93 -15.66 -10.44
C PRO A 190 19.05 -14.62 -11.15
N ALA A 191 18.30 -15.15 -12.12
CA ALA A 191 17.26 -14.59 -12.98
C ALA A 191 16.95 -13.09 -12.78
N ASP A 192 17.06 -12.33 -13.87
CA ASP A 192 16.45 -11.01 -14.02
C ASP A 192 15.11 -10.97 -13.31
N ILE A 193 14.98 -10.06 -12.35
CA ILE A 193 13.68 -9.74 -11.78
C ILE A 193 12.88 -9.18 -12.96
N ASP A 194 11.94 -9.96 -13.46
CA ASP A 194 11.05 -9.55 -14.53
C ASP A 194 10.45 -8.16 -14.24
N GLY A 195 10.80 -7.20 -15.09
CA GLY A 195 10.39 -5.80 -15.03
C GLY A 195 11.30 -4.85 -14.22
N PHE A 196 12.35 -5.30 -13.55
CA PHE A 196 13.25 -4.38 -12.81
C PHE A 196 14.05 -3.47 -13.76
N ASN A 197 14.01 -2.16 -13.51
CA ASN A 197 14.66 -1.15 -14.33
C ASN A 197 15.44 -0.15 -13.47
N TYR A 198 16.73 -0.43 -13.27
CA TYR A 198 17.63 0.50 -12.55
C TYR A 198 17.87 1.80 -13.33
N HIS A 199 17.91 1.74 -14.67
CA HIS A 199 18.25 2.89 -15.50
C HIS A 199 17.31 4.07 -15.22
N GLU A 200 16.00 3.85 -15.19
CA GLU A 200 15.00 4.91 -14.97
C GLU A 200 15.08 5.56 -13.58
N VAL A 201 15.69 4.89 -12.61
CA VAL A 201 15.75 5.36 -11.21
C VAL A 201 17.16 5.70 -10.71
N ARG A 202 18.20 5.53 -11.54
CA ARG A 202 19.63 5.67 -11.15
C ARG A 202 20.04 7.03 -10.56
N ASN A 203 19.24 8.07 -10.81
CA ASN A 203 19.50 9.44 -10.38
C ASN A 203 18.65 9.87 -9.17
N TYR A 204 17.75 9.02 -8.67
CA TYR A 204 16.85 9.42 -7.57
C TYR A 204 17.62 9.77 -6.29
N SER A 205 18.70 9.08 -5.96
CA SER A 205 19.50 9.40 -4.78
C SER A 205 20.23 10.75 -4.86
N ASN A 206 20.37 11.32 -6.06
CA ASN A 206 20.97 12.65 -6.24
C ASN A 206 20.14 13.76 -5.57
N GLN A 207 18.85 13.52 -5.29
CA GLN A 207 17.95 14.44 -4.57
C GLN A 207 18.46 14.79 -3.16
N PHE A 208 19.28 13.93 -2.55
CA PHE A 208 19.90 14.13 -1.23
C PHE A 208 21.41 13.89 -1.24
N GLY A 209 22.05 13.91 -2.41
CA GLY A 209 23.51 13.77 -2.53
C GLY A 209 24.06 12.34 -2.55
N GLY A 210 23.19 11.31 -2.67
CA GLY A 210 23.58 9.90 -2.66
C GLY A 210 23.43 9.24 -1.30
N PHE A 211 23.52 7.91 -1.25
CA PHE A 211 23.32 7.13 -0.01
C PHE A 211 24.54 7.10 0.93
N MET A 212 25.71 7.50 0.45
CA MET A 212 26.97 7.49 1.20
C MET A 212 27.58 8.88 1.25
N SER A 213 28.11 9.27 2.40
CA SER A 213 29.04 10.39 2.55
C SER A 213 30.28 9.88 3.25
N GLY A 214 31.36 9.68 2.50
CA GLY A 214 32.50 8.90 2.97
C GLY A 214 32.08 7.45 3.29
N ASP A 215 32.34 7.00 4.51
CA ASP A 215 32.04 5.64 4.98
C ASP A 215 30.69 5.52 5.72
N GLU A 216 29.91 6.60 5.80
CA GLU A 216 28.64 6.64 6.53
C GLU A 216 27.42 6.77 5.59
N TYR A 217 26.30 6.17 6.00
CA TYR A 217 25.03 6.39 5.30
C TYR A 217 24.52 7.81 5.54
N THR A 218 24.03 8.46 4.48
CA THR A 218 23.44 9.80 4.55
C THR A 218 22.04 9.80 5.19
N LEU A 219 21.34 8.66 5.12
CA LEU A 219 19.99 8.49 5.63
C LEU A 219 19.95 7.37 6.68
N ASP A 220 19.05 7.51 7.64
CA ASP A 220 18.60 6.43 8.51
C ASP A 220 17.38 5.72 7.91
N ASN A 221 16.51 6.49 7.25
CA ASN A 221 15.27 5.99 6.66
C ASN A 221 15.07 6.48 5.21
N LEU A 222 14.82 5.55 4.28
CA LEU A 222 14.23 5.86 2.98
C LEU A 222 12.83 5.24 2.89
N LEU A 223 11.84 6.05 2.55
CA LEU A 223 10.44 5.64 2.39
C LEU A 223 10.04 5.72 0.92
N ILE A 224 9.27 4.72 0.46
CA ILE A 224 8.78 4.63 -0.91
C ILE A 224 7.29 4.28 -0.87
N PRO A 225 6.38 5.26 -1.03
CA PRO A 225 4.97 4.98 -1.24
C PRO A 225 4.80 4.30 -2.59
N ALA A 226 4.07 3.19 -2.63
CA ALA A 226 3.88 2.40 -3.85
C ALA A 226 2.40 2.23 -4.16
N HIS A 227 1.99 2.68 -5.34
CA HIS A 227 0.63 2.51 -5.86
C HIS A 227 0.57 1.23 -6.70
N VAL A 228 0.32 0.11 -6.03
CA VAL A 228 0.32 -1.22 -6.64
C VAL A 228 -0.98 -1.43 -7.41
N ASP A 229 -0.86 -1.94 -8.64
CA ASP A 229 -1.97 -2.27 -9.56
C ASP A 229 -2.98 -1.13 -9.81
N GLY A 230 -2.57 0.12 -9.55
CA GLY A 230 -3.39 1.33 -9.72
C GLY A 230 -4.59 1.43 -8.77
N ASN A 231 -4.65 0.61 -7.73
CA ASN A 231 -5.79 0.57 -6.81
C ASN A 231 -5.45 0.38 -5.33
N HIS A 232 -4.19 0.13 -4.98
CA HIS A 232 -3.80 -0.15 -3.61
C HIS A 232 -2.50 0.55 -3.23
N TRP A 233 -2.50 1.20 -2.07
CA TRP A 233 -1.33 1.87 -1.53
C TRP A 233 -0.65 1.03 -0.47
N ILE A 234 0.66 0.87 -0.62
CA ILE A 234 1.56 0.31 0.40
C ILE A 234 2.76 1.24 0.58
N VAL A 235 3.61 0.97 1.57
CA VAL A 235 4.90 1.64 1.71
C VAL A 235 6.03 0.62 1.85
N LEU A 236 7.13 0.85 1.13
CA LEU A 236 8.40 0.21 1.40
C LEU A 236 9.29 1.14 2.23
N ARG A 237 10.08 0.56 3.12
CA ARG A 237 11.06 1.27 3.95
C ARG A 237 12.43 0.62 3.81
N VAL A 238 13.46 1.43 3.70
CA VAL A 238 14.85 1.03 3.93
C VAL A 238 15.29 1.63 5.25
N ASN A 239 15.69 0.79 6.19
CA ASN A 239 16.36 1.16 7.42
C ASN A 239 17.85 0.88 7.24
N PHE A 240 18.65 1.93 7.14
CA PHE A 240 20.09 1.82 6.84
C PHE A 240 20.89 1.35 8.05
N ALA A 241 20.49 1.72 9.27
CA ALA A 241 21.15 1.28 10.49
C ALA A 241 21.08 -0.25 10.66
N ASP A 242 19.93 -0.86 10.34
CA ASP A 242 19.72 -2.30 10.44
C ASP A 242 19.97 -3.08 9.13
N GLN A 243 20.34 -2.37 8.05
CA GLN A 243 20.42 -2.87 6.68
C GLN A 243 19.21 -3.73 6.32
N LEU A 244 18.02 -3.17 6.56
CA LEU A 244 16.75 -3.88 6.49
C LEU A 244 15.78 -3.17 5.53
N ILE A 245 15.23 -3.94 4.59
CA ILE A 245 14.24 -3.48 3.63
C ILE A 245 12.90 -4.11 3.99
N GLU A 246 11.88 -3.29 4.09
CA GLU A 246 10.60 -3.68 4.65
C GLU A 246 9.45 -3.25 3.76
N VAL A 247 8.34 -3.97 3.83
CA VAL A 247 7.07 -3.59 3.21
C VAL A 247 5.97 -3.63 4.24
N TYR A 248 5.13 -2.60 4.23
CA TYR A 248 3.98 -2.44 5.10
C TYR A 248 2.73 -2.24 4.24
N ASP A 249 1.73 -3.09 4.48
CA ASP A 249 0.39 -3.02 3.86
C ASP A 249 -0.67 -3.03 4.96
N SER A 250 -1.55 -2.03 4.97
CA SER A 250 -2.65 -1.88 5.92
C SER A 250 -3.81 -2.83 5.69
N MET A 251 -3.98 -3.37 4.46
CA MET A 251 -4.83 -4.53 4.23
C MET A 251 -4.21 -5.82 4.76
N GLY A 252 -2.98 -5.74 5.27
CA GLY A 252 -2.19 -6.78 5.93
C GLY A 252 -2.22 -8.14 5.26
N THR A 253 -2.34 -8.13 3.94
CA THR A 253 -2.28 -9.33 3.11
C THR A 253 -0.82 -9.65 2.88
N VAL A 254 -0.47 -10.95 2.92
CA VAL A 254 0.86 -11.38 2.46
C VAL A 254 0.71 -11.71 0.99
N ASN A 255 0.95 -10.70 0.14
CA ASN A 255 1.00 -10.90 -1.31
C ASN A 255 2.40 -11.42 -1.70
N PRO A 256 2.51 -12.58 -2.38
CA PRO A 256 3.80 -13.07 -2.88
C PRO A 256 4.54 -12.07 -3.78
N THR A 257 3.82 -11.17 -4.47
CA THR A 257 4.45 -10.12 -5.29
C THR A 257 5.33 -9.17 -4.48
N TYR A 258 5.09 -9.02 -3.18
CA TYR A 258 5.90 -8.17 -2.32
C TYR A 258 7.34 -8.64 -2.20
N ASN A 259 7.60 -9.95 -2.36
CA ASN A 259 8.98 -10.44 -2.43
C ASN A 259 9.72 -9.87 -3.64
N ARG A 260 9.02 -9.71 -4.78
CA ARG A 260 9.56 -9.05 -5.98
C ARG A 260 9.88 -7.59 -5.70
N HIS A 261 8.99 -6.87 -5.00
CA HIS A 261 9.19 -5.46 -4.65
C HIS A 261 10.37 -5.25 -3.71
N LEU A 262 10.48 -6.07 -2.67
CA LEU A 262 11.59 -6.05 -1.72
C LEU A 262 12.93 -6.34 -2.42
N GLU A 263 12.95 -7.36 -3.29
CA GLU A 263 14.14 -7.77 -4.03
C GLU A 263 14.57 -6.72 -5.07
N ALA A 264 13.62 -6.10 -5.79
CA ALA A 264 13.91 -4.99 -6.70
C ALA A 264 14.51 -3.79 -5.98
N LEU A 265 13.96 -3.42 -4.82
CA LEU A 265 14.51 -2.33 -4.00
C LEU A 265 15.90 -2.70 -3.45
N ARG A 266 16.13 -3.97 -3.09
CA ARG A 266 17.45 -4.47 -2.68
C ARG A 266 18.48 -4.37 -3.79
N ARG A 267 18.09 -4.69 -5.03
CA ARG A 267 18.95 -4.50 -6.21
C ARG A 267 19.18 -3.03 -6.51
N TYR A 268 18.17 -2.18 -6.43
CA TYR A 268 18.34 -0.74 -6.55
C TYR A 268 19.41 -0.21 -5.58
N LEU A 269 19.32 -0.57 -4.29
CA LEU A 269 20.33 -0.17 -3.29
C LEU A 269 21.72 -0.70 -3.63
N PHE A 270 21.83 -1.96 -4.05
CA PHE A 270 23.10 -2.53 -4.49
C PHE A 270 23.72 -1.70 -5.64
N HIS A 271 22.96 -1.46 -6.70
CA HIS A 271 23.46 -0.67 -7.82
C HIS A 271 23.80 0.77 -7.40
N ASP A 272 22.95 1.44 -6.62
CA ASP A 272 23.15 2.84 -6.26
C ASP A 272 24.34 3.04 -5.31
N LEU A 273 24.55 2.12 -4.36
CA LEU A 273 25.67 2.16 -3.42
C LEU A 273 27.04 1.90 -4.08
N HIS A 274 27.07 1.23 -5.23
CA HIS A 274 28.32 0.89 -5.93
C HIS A 274 28.48 1.66 -7.25
N LYS A 275 27.52 2.50 -7.67
CA LYS A 275 27.52 3.19 -8.99
C LYS A 275 28.72 4.11 -9.26
N HIS A 276 29.48 4.47 -8.22
CA HIS A 276 30.67 5.31 -8.32
C HIS A 276 31.98 4.51 -8.18
N LEU A 277 31.90 3.19 -8.03
CA LEU A 277 33.05 2.29 -7.99
C LEU A 277 33.22 1.60 -9.35
N PRO A 278 34.46 1.26 -9.75
CA PRO A 278 34.68 0.39 -10.90
C PRO A 278 33.93 -0.92 -10.71
N GLU A 279 33.26 -1.42 -11.75
CA GLU A 279 32.41 -2.62 -11.69
C GLU A 279 33.19 -3.85 -11.19
N GLN A 280 34.48 -3.96 -11.52
CA GLN A 280 35.36 -5.04 -11.06
C GLN A 280 35.58 -5.02 -9.53
N SER A 281 35.30 -3.90 -8.87
CA SER A 281 35.40 -3.74 -7.42
C SER A 281 34.08 -4.02 -6.71
N TRP A 282 33.00 -4.30 -7.45
CA TRP A 282 31.70 -4.59 -6.84
C TRP A 282 31.76 -5.95 -6.12
N PRO A 283 31.23 -6.06 -4.89
CA PRO A 283 31.08 -7.35 -4.25
C PRO A 283 30.05 -8.18 -5.01
N ALA A 284 30.19 -9.51 -4.99
CA ALA A 284 29.17 -10.39 -5.55
C ALA A 284 27.82 -10.15 -4.86
N TYR A 285 26.76 -9.92 -5.65
CA TYR A 285 25.43 -9.57 -5.14
C TYR A 285 24.92 -10.57 -4.11
N GLY A 286 25.08 -11.87 -4.38
CA GLY A 286 24.67 -12.94 -3.47
C GLY A 286 25.35 -12.91 -2.10
N ALA A 287 26.57 -12.39 -2.00
CA ALA A 287 27.26 -12.22 -0.72
C ALA A 287 26.81 -10.92 -0.02
N TRP A 288 26.80 -9.80 -0.75
CA TRP A 288 26.38 -8.50 -0.23
C TRP A 288 24.93 -8.51 0.30
N SER A 289 24.03 -9.13 -0.45
CA SER A 289 22.59 -9.18 -0.14
C SER A 289 22.25 -10.01 1.10
N ARG A 290 23.18 -10.80 1.67
CA ARG A 290 22.98 -11.48 2.96
C ARG A 290 23.01 -10.53 4.15
N HIS A 291 23.74 -9.41 4.00
CA HIS A 291 23.77 -8.34 5.00
C HIS A 291 22.54 -7.44 4.88
N TRP A 292 22.02 -7.25 3.67
CA TRP A 292 20.78 -6.52 3.39
C TRP A 292 19.54 -7.43 3.41
N ARG A 293 18.92 -7.52 4.59
CA ARG A 293 17.76 -8.39 4.83
C ARG A 293 16.48 -7.76 4.28
N THR A 294 15.51 -8.61 3.96
CA THR A 294 14.16 -8.18 3.57
C THR A 294 13.10 -8.71 4.53
N ARG A 295 12.04 -7.94 4.78
CA ARG A 295 10.95 -8.31 5.70
C ARG A 295 9.59 -7.86 5.16
N ASN A 296 8.65 -8.79 5.09
CA ASN A 296 7.24 -8.46 4.92
C ASN A 296 6.59 -8.21 6.29
N ALA A 297 6.39 -6.93 6.62
CA ALA A 297 5.84 -6.48 7.91
C ALA A 297 4.31 -6.30 7.87
N SER A 298 3.64 -6.57 6.74
CA SER A 298 2.19 -6.36 6.55
C SER A 298 1.30 -7.12 7.54
N ARG A 299 1.77 -8.27 8.06
CA ARG A 299 1.07 -9.01 9.12
C ARG A 299 1.12 -8.33 10.49
N LEU A 300 2.01 -7.36 10.67
CA LEU A 300 2.18 -6.62 11.91
C LEU A 300 1.68 -5.17 11.77
N SER A 301 1.52 -4.63 10.57
CA SER A 301 1.10 -3.23 10.35
C SER A 301 -0.26 -2.87 10.96
N PRO A 302 -0.50 -1.62 11.37
CA PRO A 302 -1.84 -1.06 11.59
C PRO A 302 -2.83 -1.48 10.49
N ARG A 303 -4.03 -1.94 10.89
CA ARG A 303 -5.01 -2.54 9.97
C ARG A 303 -6.09 -1.54 9.57
N GLN A 304 -6.24 -1.34 8.26
CA GLN A 304 -7.47 -0.78 7.73
C GLN A 304 -8.58 -1.84 7.75
N LEU A 305 -9.82 -1.40 7.96
CA LEU A 305 -11.01 -2.27 7.91
C LEU A 305 -11.99 -1.88 6.80
N ASN A 306 -11.73 -0.78 6.09
CA ASN A 306 -12.48 -0.35 4.93
C ASN A 306 -11.66 -0.49 3.63
N GLY A 307 -12.31 -0.23 2.49
CA GLY A 307 -11.70 -0.37 1.16
C GLY A 307 -11.07 0.90 0.59
N TYR A 308 -10.91 1.97 1.36
CA TYR A 308 -10.52 3.29 0.81
C TYR A 308 -9.44 4.05 1.58
N ASP A 309 -9.07 3.60 2.78
CA ASP A 309 -8.06 4.25 3.61
C ASP A 309 -6.62 3.76 3.42
N CYS A 310 -6.33 2.90 2.43
CA CYS A 310 -4.94 2.45 2.20
C CYS A 310 -3.96 3.63 2.03
N GLY A 311 -4.35 4.69 1.32
CA GLY A 311 -3.54 5.92 1.22
C GLY A 311 -3.38 6.66 2.56
N VAL A 312 -4.43 6.73 3.38
CA VAL A 312 -4.38 7.35 4.72
C VAL A 312 -3.41 6.59 5.63
N PHE A 313 -3.50 5.25 5.62
CA PHE A 313 -2.59 4.41 6.39
C PHE A 313 -1.16 4.50 5.87
N THR A 314 -0.94 4.55 4.55
CA THR A 314 0.38 4.75 3.96
C THR A 314 1.01 6.06 4.43
N MET A 315 0.27 7.18 4.41
CA MET A 315 0.77 8.47 4.91
C MET A 315 1.18 8.41 6.39
N VAL A 316 0.30 7.90 7.25
CA VAL A 316 0.49 7.90 8.70
C VAL A 316 1.55 6.88 9.13
N SER A 317 1.55 5.70 8.52
CA SER A 317 2.59 4.69 8.77
C SER A 317 3.97 5.21 8.38
N SER A 318 4.10 5.87 7.23
CA SER A 318 5.37 6.46 6.79
C SER A 318 5.83 7.59 7.72
N TYR A 319 4.88 8.46 8.12
CA TYR A 319 5.10 9.54 9.08
C TYR A 319 5.66 9.02 10.43
N LEU A 320 5.09 7.94 10.96
CA LEU A 320 5.50 7.32 12.21
C LEU A 320 6.82 6.53 12.07
N LEU A 321 6.99 5.76 11.00
CA LEU A 321 8.22 5.01 10.72
C LEU A 321 9.43 5.93 10.63
N ALA A 322 9.30 7.07 9.94
CA ALA A 322 10.36 8.06 9.83
C ALA A 322 10.78 8.63 11.20
N ARG A 323 9.86 8.66 12.17
CA ARG A 323 10.08 9.13 13.56
C ARG A 323 10.52 8.01 14.51
N GLY A 324 10.98 6.89 13.97
CA GLY A 324 11.51 5.77 14.77
C GLY A 324 10.43 4.93 15.46
N VAL A 325 9.15 5.13 15.15
CA VAL A 325 8.09 4.28 15.70
C VAL A 325 8.12 2.91 15.03
N HIS A 326 8.30 1.86 15.83
CA HIS A 326 8.13 0.49 15.36
C HIS A 326 6.63 0.16 15.21
N LEU A 327 6.17 0.00 13.97
CA LEU A 327 4.77 -0.32 13.71
C LEU A 327 4.39 -1.74 14.12
N ALA A 328 3.26 -1.84 14.82
CA ALA A 328 2.61 -3.07 15.25
C ALA A 328 1.08 -2.92 15.13
N ARG A 329 0.33 -4.02 15.34
CA ARG A 329 -1.13 -4.07 15.15
C ARG A 329 -1.86 -3.12 16.10
N ASP A 330 -1.24 -2.80 17.23
CA ASP A 330 -1.71 -1.94 18.30
C ASP A 330 -1.03 -0.56 18.30
N THR A 331 -0.26 -0.20 17.26
CA THR A 331 0.24 1.17 17.12
C THR A 331 -0.90 2.13 16.86
N TYR A 332 -1.77 1.83 15.89
CA TYR A 332 -3.08 2.46 15.72
C TYR A 332 -4.02 1.56 14.92
N ASP A 333 -5.34 1.81 14.98
CA ASP A 333 -6.33 1.04 14.21
C ASP A 333 -7.35 1.92 13.48
N GLN A 334 -8.17 1.29 12.63
CA GLN A 334 -9.21 1.99 11.86
C GLN A 334 -10.19 2.78 12.75
N ALA A 335 -10.56 2.24 13.90
CA ALA A 335 -11.51 2.93 14.78
C ALA A 335 -10.90 4.22 15.33
N TYR A 336 -9.60 4.24 15.61
CA TYR A 336 -8.88 5.47 15.94
C TYR A 336 -8.89 6.45 14.79
N VAL A 337 -8.47 6.02 13.59
CA VAL A 337 -8.49 6.82 12.35
C VAL A 337 -9.84 7.52 12.15
N ASP A 338 -10.93 6.76 12.31
CA ASP A 338 -12.30 7.27 12.18
C ASP A 338 -12.66 8.23 13.32
N SER A 339 -12.35 7.87 14.58
CA SER A 339 -12.77 8.64 15.76
C SER A 339 -12.14 10.03 15.83
N ILE A 340 -10.89 10.18 15.38
CA ILE A 340 -10.20 11.47 15.36
C ILE A 340 -10.46 12.27 14.09
N ASN A 341 -11.18 11.70 13.12
CA ASN A 341 -11.35 12.25 11.77
C ASN A 341 -10.01 12.57 11.10
N LEU A 342 -9.14 11.56 11.04
CA LEU A 342 -7.74 11.70 10.61
C LEU A 342 -7.61 12.29 9.21
N ARG A 343 -8.54 12.01 8.29
CA ARG A 343 -8.53 12.62 6.95
C ARG A 343 -8.62 14.15 7.01
N HIS A 344 -9.36 14.72 7.96
CA HIS A 344 -9.41 16.18 8.15
C HIS A 344 -8.11 16.74 8.76
N ASN A 345 -7.45 15.99 9.65
CA ASN A 345 -6.10 16.37 10.12
C ASN A 345 -5.09 16.36 8.97
N LEU A 346 -5.13 15.37 8.08
CA LEU A 346 -4.28 15.31 6.89
C LEU A 346 -4.57 16.46 5.92
N ALA A 347 -5.84 16.83 5.74
CA ALA A 347 -6.22 18.01 4.96
C ALA A 347 -5.68 19.29 5.58
N LEU A 348 -5.83 19.47 6.90
CA LEU A 348 -5.24 20.60 7.63
C LEU A 348 -3.71 20.65 7.47
N ALA A 349 -3.05 19.49 7.57
CA ALA A 349 -1.61 19.38 7.40
C ALA A 349 -1.14 19.85 6.01
N LEU A 350 -1.89 19.52 4.96
CA LEU A 350 -1.62 19.99 3.59
C LEU A 350 -1.94 21.48 3.41
N LEU A 351 -2.97 22.01 4.07
CA LEU A 351 -3.26 23.45 4.05
C LEU A 351 -2.14 24.27 4.72
N ASN A 352 -1.59 23.77 5.83
CA ASN A 352 -0.55 24.47 6.59
C ASN A 352 0.78 24.63 5.83
N ILE A 353 1.03 23.78 4.83
CA ILE A 353 2.26 23.81 4.01
C ILE A 353 2.04 24.47 2.65
N ASN A 354 0.81 24.86 2.31
CA ASN A 354 0.49 25.34 0.98
C ASN A 354 1.23 26.65 0.68
N GLU A 355 2.03 26.65 -0.39
CA GLU A 355 2.80 27.81 -0.85
C GLU A 355 1.96 28.75 -1.74
N LEU A 356 0.81 28.28 -2.23
CA LEU A 356 -0.12 29.12 -3.00
C LEU A 356 -1.03 29.93 -2.07
N PRO A 357 -1.52 31.10 -2.51
CA PRO A 357 -2.53 31.84 -1.76
C PRO A 357 -3.70 30.92 -1.39
N ASP A 358 -4.23 31.07 -0.17
CA ASP A 358 -5.36 30.26 0.27
C ASP A 358 -6.50 30.43 -0.75
N PRO A 359 -6.97 29.35 -1.39
CA PRO A 359 -8.05 29.46 -2.37
C PRO A 359 -9.36 30.00 -1.77
N VAL A 360 -9.44 30.10 -0.44
CA VAL A 360 -10.58 30.63 0.32
C VAL A 360 -10.33 32.04 0.89
N SER A 361 -9.12 32.61 0.78
CA SER A 361 -8.83 33.97 1.28
C SER A 361 -9.47 35.08 0.47
#